data_AF-A0A1Q7A419-F1
#
_entry.id   AF-A0A1Q7A419-F1
#
_cell.length_a   1.000
_cell.length_b   1.000
_cell.length_c   1.000
_cell.angle_alpha   90.00
_cell.angle_beta   90.00
_cell.angle_gamma   90.00
#
_symmetry.space_group_name_H-M   'P 1'
#
loop_
_entity.id
_entity.type
_entity.pdbx_description
1 polymer ?
#
loop_
_entity_poly.entity_id
_entity_poly.type
_entity_poly.pdbx_seq_one_letter_code
_entity_poly.pdbx_strand_id
1 'polypeptide(L)'
;MTSRISVWLGALIPALVAVGCNPNTTVGLGRATTMLIDPAAVKLSAGDSSKMTVQILDEAGRPLLATAQATSTVPKVASVGPDPSASPDPRITGFRVRALSAGTSYIRITGLGLSDSVKVLVP
;
A
#
# COMPACT_ATOMS: atom_id res chain seq x y z
N MET A 1 -69.75 10.88 -4.53
CA MET A 1 -70.22 10.66 -3.14
C MET A 1 -70.00 9.19 -2.81
N THR A 2 -69.30 8.71 -1.81
CA THR A 2 -68.32 9.23 -0.85
C THR A 2 -67.57 7.98 -0.42
N SER A 3 -66.27 7.92 -0.73
CA SER A 3 -65.40 6.80 -0.39
C SER A 3 -65.08 6.83 1.10
N ARG A 4 -65.21 5.69 1.79
CA ARG A 4 -64.74 5.52 3.17
C ARG A 4 -63.90 4.26 3.23
N ILE A 5 -62.59 4.43 3.07
CA ILE A 5 -61.62 3.39 3.41
C ILE A 5 -60.85 3.89 4.62
N SER A 6 -61.14 3.26 5.76
CA SER A 6 -60.41 3.42 7.00
C SER A 6 -59.09 2.67 6.85
N VAL A 7 -57.96 3.39 6.78
CA VAL A 7 -56.63 2.78 6.83
C VAL A 7 -56.11 2.95 8.24
N TRP A 8 -56.07 1.83 8.95
CA TRP A 8 -55.50 1.68 10.28
C TRP A 8 -54.01 2.03 10.21
N LEU A 9 -53.63 3.13 10.86
CA LEU A 9 -52.24 3.59 10.97
C LEU A 9 -51.51 2.69 12.00
N GLY A 10 -51.26 1.44 11.62
CA GLY A 10 -50.38 0.53 12.34
C GLY A 10 -48.94 0.88 12.00
N ALA A 11 -48.28 1.63 12.88
CA ALA A 11 -46.86 1.93 12.80
C ALA A 11 -46.03 0.63 12.86
N LEU A 12 -45.70 0.08 11.69
CA LEU A 12 -44.70 -0.98 11.54
C LEU A 12 -43.33 -0.31 11.59
N ILE A 13 -42.79 -0.23 12.81
CA ILE A 13 -41.39 0.05 13.08
C ILE A 13 -40.58 -1.00 12.30
N PRO A 14 -39.70 -0.65 11.35
CA PRO A 14 -38.73 -1.61 10.87
C PRO A 14 -37.83 -1.93 12.06
N ALA A 15 -37.94 -3.15 12.57
CA ALA A 15 -36.95 -3.73 13.45
C ALA A 15 -35.62 -3.67 12.71
N LEU A 16 -34.84 -2.65 13.03
CA LEU A 16 -33.42 -2.59 12.73
C LEU A 16 -32.86 -3.83 13.41
N VAL A 17 -32.64 -4.90 12.65
CA VAL A 17 -31.81 -6.00 13.10
C VAL A 17 -30.46 -5.34 13.31
N ALA A 18 -30.18 -5.03 14.56
CA ALA A 18 -28.83 -4.83 15.05
C ALA A 18 -28.11 -6.14 14.75
N VAL A 19 -27.58 -6.23 13.52
CA VAL A 19 -26.39 -7.02 13.27
C VAL A 19 -25.43 -6.50 14.31
N GLY A 20 -25.24 -7.31 15.36
CA GLY A 20 -24.22 -7.07 16.35
C GLY A 20 -22.93 -6.94 15.58
N CYS A 21 -22.56 -5.70 15.29
CA CYS A 21 -21.26 -5.34 14.78
C CYS A 21 -20.37 -5.59 15.99
N ASN A 22 -19.99 -6.84 16.15
CA ASN A 22 -18.86 -7.21 16.96
C ASN A 22 -17.70 -6.38 16.41
N PRO A 23 -17.13 -5.43 17.16
CA PRO A 23 -15.99 -4.66 16.68
C PRO A 23 -14.75 -5.55 16.42
N ASN A 24 -14.86 -6.87 16.65
CA ASN A 24 -13.83 -7.88 16.44
C ASN A 24 -13.92 -8.66 15.11
N THR A 25 -14.59 -8.15 14.08
CA THR A 25 -14.16 -8.47 12.70
C THR A 25 -13.10 -7.47 12.25
N THR A 26 -12.02 -7.35 13.03
CA THR A 26 -10.71 -7.17 12.42
C THR A 26 -10.57 -8.36 11.49
N VAL A 27 -10.91 -8.19 10.20
CA VAL A 27 -10.26 -8.98 9.15
C VAL A 27 -8.84 -9.11 9.63
N GLY A 28 -8.34 -10.31 9.86
CA GLY A 28 -7.00 -10.54 10.40
C GLY A 28 -5.97 -9.99 9.43
N LEU A 29 -5.87 -8.67 9.37
CA LEU A 29 -4.77 -7.90 8.86
C LEU A 29 -3.72 -8.19 9.91
N GLY A 30 -3.02 -9.30 9.70
CA GLY A 30 -1.89 -9.66 10.54
C GLY A 30 -1.04 -8.41 10.74
N ARG A 31 -0.49 -8.24 11.94
CA ARG A 31 0.30 -7.06 12.23
C ARG A 31 1.45 -7.02 11.24
N ALA A 32 1.62 -5.88 10.56
CA ALA A 32 2.74 -5.68 9.66
C ALA A 32 4.03 -5.75 10.46
N THR A 33 4.88 -6.72 10.15
CA THR A 33 6.15 -6.93 10.85
C THR A 33 7.35 -6.80 9.95
N THR A 34 7.21 -7.17 8.68
CA THR A 34 8.35 -7.23 7.77
C THR A 34 8.04 -6.51 6.47
N MET A 35 9.02 -5.74 5.99
CA MET A 35 8.99 -5.16 4.65
C MET A 35 10.01 -5.90 3.79
N LEU A 36 9.54 -6.60 2.76
CA LEU A 36 10.40 -7.21 1.75
C LEU A 36 10.59 -6.22 0.60
N ILE A 37 11.85 -5.92 0.29
CA ILE A 37 12.22 -5.03 -0.80
C ILE A 37 13.17 -5.76 -1.74
N ASP A 38 12.82 -5.77 -3.02
CA ASP A 38 13.64 -6.37 -4.07
C ASP A 38 13.80 -5.40 -5.25
N PRO A 39 15.03 -5.08 -5.68
CA PRO A 39 16.31 -5.50 -5.09
C PRO A 39 16.66 -4.71 -3.81
N ALA A 40 17.38 -5.35 -2.89
CA ALA A 40 17.82 -4.74 -1.61
C ALA A 40 18.91 -3.64 -1.78
N ALA A 41 19.59 -3.63 -2.92
CA ALA A 41 20.52 -2.58 -3.33
C ALA A 41 20.48 -2.43 -4.85
N VAL A 42 20.65 -1.20 -5.33
CA VAL A 42 20.56 -0.85 -6.76
C VAL A 42 21.87 -0.22 -7.20
N LYS A 43 22.47 -0.76 -8.26
CA LYS A 43 23.59 -0.13 -8.97
C LYS A 43 23.14 0.17 -10.40
N LEU A 44 23.17 1.43 -10.79
CA LEU A 44 22.66 1.90 -12.09
C LEU A 44 23.62 2.93 -12.67
N SER A 45 23.78 2.96 -14.00
CA SER A 45 24.49 4.05 -14.66
C SER A 45 23.60 5.29 -14.75
N ALA A 46 24.19 6.49 -14.85
CA ALA A 46 23.40 7.70 -15.05
C ALA A 46 22.57 7.59 -16.34
N GLY A 47 21.26 7.87 -16.24
CA GLY A 47 20.29 7.69 -17.32
C GLY A 47 19.53 6.36 -17.28
N ASP A 48 20.05 5.35 -16.58
CA ASP A 48 19.38 4.05 -16.44
C ASP A 48 18.24 4.09 -15.41
N SER A 49 17.40 3.07 -15.47
CA SER A 49 16.36 2.85 -14.47
C SER A 49 16.25 1.38 -14.08
N SER A 50 15.89 1.14 -12.82
CA SER A 50 15.60 -0.19 -12.29
C SER A 50 14.19 -0.25 -11.72
N LYS A 51 13.60 -1.44 -11.81
CA LYS A 51 12.37 -1.78 -11.10
C LYS A 51 12.71 -2.21 -9.67
N MET A 52 11.90 -1.76 -8.73
CA MET A 52 11.95 -2.15 -7.33
C MET A 52 10.55 -2.53 -6.89
N THR A 53 10.40 -3.61 -6.15
CA THR A 53 9.12 -4.07 -5.61
C THR A 53 9.17 -4.12 -4.11
N VAL A 54 8.03 -3.85 -3.48
CA VAL A 54 7.88 -3.81 -2.03
C VAL A 54 6.64 -4.62 -1.65
N GLN A 55 6.82 -5.53 -0.70
CA GLN A 55 5.75 -6.31 -0.09
C GLN A 55 5.82 -6.15 1.41
N ILE A 56 4.67 -5.95 2.05
CA ILE A 56 4.57 -5.89 3.50
C ILE A 56 3.97 -7.21 3.97
N LEU A 57 4.67 -7.90 4.86
CA LEU A 57 4.28 -9.21 5.37
C LEU A 57 3.78 -9.10 6.82
N ASP A 58 2.86 -10.02 7.17
CA ASP A 58 2.47 -10.27 8.55
C ASP A 58 3.51 -11.13 9.30
N GLU A 59 3.26 -11.34 10.60
CA GLU A 59 4.06 -12.21 11.49
C GLU A 59 4.22 -13.64 10.98
N ALA A 60 3.31 -14.12 10.14
CA ALA A 60 3.34 -15.45 9.52
C ALA A 60 4.03 -15.45 8.15
N GLY A 61 4.59 -14.32 7.71
CA GLY A 61 5.25 -14.17 6.42
C GLY A 61 4.29 -14.06 5.23
N ARG A 62 2.99 -13.79 5.47
CA ARG A 62 1.98 -13.67 4.41
C ARG A 62 1.87 -12.22 3.94
N PRO A 63 1.73 -11.97 2.63
CA PRO A 63 1.61 -10.62 2.11
C PRO A 63 0.29 -9.96 2.51
N LEU A 64 0.40 -8.76 3.06
CA LEU A 64 -0.70 -7.90 3.46
C LEU A 64 -1.12 -6.98 2.31
N LEU A 65 -2.40 -6.63 2.28
CA LEU A 65 -2.92 -5.63 1.36
C LEU A 65 -2.54 -4.23 1.87
N ALA A 66 -1.42 -3.72 1.38
CA ALA A 66 -0.84 -2.49 1.89
C ALA A 66 -0.12 -1.71 0.79
N THR A 67 -0.21 -0.38 0.86
CA THR A 67 0.54 0.52 -0.02
C THR A 67 1.81 0.97 0.68
N ALA A 68 2.92 0.93 -0.06
CA ALA A 68 4.16 1.57 0.35
C ALA A 68 4.31 2.92 -0.35
N GLN A 69 5.08 3.82 0.25
CA GLN A 69 5.57 5.06 -0.38
C GLN A 69 7.09 4.99 -0.44
N ALA A 70 7.68 5.54 -1.50
CA ALA A 70 9.13 5.60 -1.66
C ALA A 70 9.56 7.04 -1.96
N THR A 71 10.65 7.49 -1.30
CA THR A 71 11.23 8.82 -1.46
C THR A 71 12.74 8.73 -1.56
N SER A 72 13.35 9.56 -2.40
CA SER A 72 14.82 9.62 -2.50
C SER A 72 15.37 10.65 -1.54
N THR A 73 16.44 10.29 -0.83
CA THR A 73 17.19 11.21 0.05
C THR A 73 17.99 12.24 -0.74
N VAL A 74 18.44 11.90 -1.95
CA VAL A 74 19.14 12.81 -2.86
C VAL A 74 18.48 12.76 -4.25
N PRO A 75 17.39 13.50 -4.47
CA PRO A 75 16.62 13.47 -5.72
C PRO A 75 17.40 13.90 -6.97
N LYS A 76 18.54 14.59 -6.81
CA LYS A 76 19.43 14.97 -7.92
C LYS A 76 20.33 13.81 -8.41
N VAL A 77 20.57 12.80 -7.57
CA VAL A 77 21.40 11.62 -7.89
C VAL A 77 20.52 10.49 -8.38
N ALA A 78 19.42 10.21 -7.66
CA ALA A 78 18.44 9.22 -8.07
C ALA A 78 17.03 9.70 -7.71
N SER A 79 16.07 9.48 -8.60
CA SER A 79 14.64 9.73 -8.34
C SER A 79 13.89 8.40 -8.24
N VAL A 80 12.82 8.37 -7.46
CA VAL A 80 11.92 7.21 -7.38
C VAL A 80 10.49 7.68 -7.64
N GLY A 81 9.72 6.83 -8.31
CA GLY A 81 8.29 7.04 -8.53
C GLY A 81 7.55 5.70 -8.71
N PRO A 82 6.22 5.72 -8.85
CA PRO A 82 5.46 4.50 -9.14
C PRO A 82 5.91 3.87 -10.45
N ASP A 83 6.01 2.55 -10.48
CA ASP A 83 6.32 1.81 -11.71
C ASP A 83 5.03 1.62 -12.54
N PRO A 84 4.93 2.18 -13.77
CA PRO A 84 3.77 1.94 -14.63
C PRO A 84 3.63 0.47 -15.06
N SER A 85 4.70 -0.33 -14.89
CA SER A 85 4.71 -1.77 -15.13
C SER A 85 4.70 -2.58 -13.82
N ALA A 86 4.13 -2.00 -12.75
CA ALA A 86 3.94 -2.67 -11.47
C ALA A 86 3.08 -3.95 -11.62
N SER A 87 3.24 -4.85 -10.64
CA SER A 87 2.44 -6.08 -10.58
C SER A 87 0.95 -5.75 -10.51
N PRO A 88 0.06 -6.52 -11.16
CA PRO A 88 -1.38 -6.39 -10.95
C PRO A 88 -1.82 -6.87 -9.56
N ASP A 89 -0.95 -7.55 -8.81
CA ASP A 89 -1.24 -7.96 -7.43
C ASP A 89 -1.23 -6.73 -6.50
N PRO A 90 -2.37 -6.40 -5.85
CA PRO A 90 -2.47 -5.23 -4.99
C PRO A 90 -1.67 -5.34 -3.68
N ARG A 91 -1.05 -6.49 -3.40
CA ARG A 91 -0.15 -6.70 -2.25
C ARG A 91 1.30 -6.36 -2.58
N ILE A 92 1.62 -6.10 -3.85
CA ILE A 92 2.96 -5.77 -4.33
C ILE A 92 2.95 -4.32 -4.81
N THR A 93 3.69 -3.45 -4.15
CA THR A 93 3.91 -2.07 -4.61
C THR A 93 5.13 -2.02 -5.51
N GLY A 94 4.97 -1.58 -6.76
CA GLY A 94 6.06 -1.40 -7.72
C GLY A 94 6.56 0.05 -7.78
N PHE A 95 7.86 0.24 -7.71
CA PHE A 95 8.56 1.51 -7.87
C PHE A 95 9.58 1.43 -9.00
N ARG A 96 9.78 2.56 -9.67
CA ARG A 96 10.85 2.73 -10.63
C ARG A 96 11.86 3.73 -10.11
N VAL A 97 13.09 3.27 -9.95
CA VAL A 97 14.23 4.09 -9.54
C VAL A 97 14.98 4.50 -10.80
N ARG A 98 15.20 5.80 -11.00
CA ARG A 98 15.99 6.35 -12.11
C ARG A 98 17.26 6.97 -11.58
N ALA A 99 18.39 6.61 -12.16
CA ALA A 99 19.67 7.24 -11.90
C ALA A 99 19.81 8.49 -12.77
N LEU A 100 20.13 9.62 -12.14
CA LEU A 100 20.19 10.93 -12.79
C LEU A 100 21.61 11.46 -12.88
N SER A 101 22.41 11.29 -11.83
CA SER A 101 23.78 11.79 -11.76
C SER A 101 24.62 10.87 -10.88
N ALA A 102 25.94 10.87 -11.11
CA ALA A 102 26.89 10.08 -10.33
C ALA A 102 26.82 10.43 -8.84
N GLY A 103 26.90 9.43 -7.98
CA GLY A 103 26.80 9.58 -6.54
C GLY A 103 26.09 8.42 -5.86
N THR A 104 25.93 8.55 -4.54
CA THR A 104 25.15 7.60 -3.75
C THR A 104 23.89 8.29 -3.24
N SER A 105 22.75 7.62 -3.38
CA SER A 105 21.48 8.03 -2.77
C SER A 105 20.88 6.84 -2.02
N TYR A 106 19.91 7.13 -1.16
CA TYR A 106 19.09 6.12 -0.49
C TYR A 106 17.62 6.38 -0.81
N ILE A 107 16.90 5.32 -1.19
CA ILE A 107 15.45 5.35 -1.33
C ILE A 107 14.84 4.89 -0.01
N ARG A 108 14.19 5.81 0.71
CA ARG A 108 13.42 5.50 1.91
C ARG A 108 12.05 5.00 1.52
N ILE A 109 11.67 3.84 2.04
CA ILE A 109 10.38 3.21 1.79
C ILE A 109 9.65 3.13 3.12
N THR A 110 8.38 3.52 3.13
CA THR A 110 7.52 3.54 4.31
C THR A 110 6.16 2.91 4.00
N GLY A 111 5.60 2.13 4.93
CA GLY A 111 4.27 1.56 4.79
C GLY A 111 3.82 0.81 6.05
N LEU A 112 2.56 0.97 6.44
CA LEU A 112 1.97 0.41 7.68
C LEU A 112 2.83 0.59 8.95
N GLY A 113 3.50 1.74 9.08
CA GLY A 113 4.37 2.03 10.24
C GLY A 113 5.77 1.41 10.17
N LEU A 114 6.06 0.60 9.16
CA LEU A 114 7.42 0.13 8.85
C LEU A 114 8.14 1.15 7.99
N SER A 115 9.46 1.24 8.17
CA SER A 115 10.35 2.03 7.33
C SER A 115 11.63 1.26 7.06
N ASP A 116 12.10 1.32 5.82
CA ASP A 116 13.39 0.77 5.42
C ASP A 116 14.04 1.64 4.34
N SER A 117 15.28 1.33 3.97
CA SER A 117 16.04 2.10 2.98
C SER A 117 16.88 1.23 2.06
N VAL A 118 16.79 1.51 0.76
CA VAL A 118 17.59 0.85 -0.28
C VAL A 118 18.70 1.79 -0.74
N LYS A 119 19.94 1.29 -0.74
CA LYS A 119 21.07 2.03 -1.29
C LYS A 119 21.03 2.02 -2.82
N VAL A 120 21.21 3.20 -3.42
CA VAL A 120 21.37 3.39 -4.86
C VAL A 120 22.76 3.96 -5.11
N LEU A 121 23.57 3.23 -5.86
CA LEU A 121 24.89 3.67 -6.30
C LEU A 121 24.85 3.96 -7.81
N VAL A 122 25.19 5.19 -8.16
CA VAL A 122 25.43 5.64 -9.54
C VAL A 122 26.93 5.88 -9.69
N PRO A 123 27.67 5.02 -10.41
CA PRO A 123 29.10 5.17 -10.61
C PRO A 123 29.44 6.39 -11.47
#